data_AF-A0A5C7AXE2-F1
#
_entry.id   AF-A0A5C7AXE2-F1
#
_cell.length_a   1.000
_cell.length_b   1.000
_cell.length_c   1.000
_cell.angle_alpha   90.00
_cell.angle_beta   90.00
_cell.angle_gamma   90.00
#
_symmetry.space_group_name_H-M   'P 1'
#
loop_
_entity.id
_entity.type
_entity.pdbx_description
1 polymer ?
#
loop_
_entity_poly.entity_id
_entity_poly.type
_entity_poly.pdbx_seq_one_letter_code
_entity_poly.pdbx_strand_id
1 'polypeptide(L)'
;MKKPILIKSTNQKLFLGAFLLSLISITAQAQDGLAGIAEADRQVRSYFAAGTSLMYAIGAILGLIGAVKVYQKWNAGDPDTGKVAAAWFGSCVFLVVVATVIQSFFGV
;
A
#
# COMPACT_ATOMS: atom_id res chain seq x y z
N MET A 1 -8.04 4.41 -74.28
CA MET A 1 -7.59 3.46 -73.23
C MET A 1 -7.36 4.23 -71.93
N LYS A 2 -8.06 3.85 -70.85
CA LYS A 2 -8.07 4.54 -69.55
C LYS A 2 -6.72 4.34 -68.84
N LYS A 3 -6.06 5.43 -68.41
CA LYS A 3 -4.89 5.36 -67.51
C LYS A 3 -5.36 4.99 -66.09
N PRO A 4 -4.72 4.05 -65.39
CA PRO A 4 -5.10 3.72 -64.03
C PRO A 4 -4.67 4.87 -63.10
N ILE A 5 -5.62 5.32 -62.29
CA ILE A 5 -5.41 6.28 -61.21
C ILE A 5 -4.60 5.58 -60.12
N LEU A 6 -3.28 5.71 -60.19
CA LEU A 6 -2.33 5.15 -59.22
C LEU A 6 -2.22 6.14 -58.05
N ILE A 7 -3.20 6.08 -57.14
CA ILE A 7 -3.21 6.91 -55.92
C ILE A 7 -2.02 6.48 -55.07
N LYS A 8 -1.10 7.44 -54.92
CA LYS A 8 0.19 7.37 -54.23
C LYS A 8 0.07 6.74 -52.82
N SER A 9 0.63 5.54 -52.64
CA SER A 9 0.61 4.77 -51.38
C SER A 9 1.21 5.50 -50.16
N THR A 10 2.03 6.53 -50.39
CA THR A 10 2.59 7.40 -49.35
C THR A 10 1.51 8.26 -48.66
N ASN A 11 0.55 8.80 -49.42
CA ASN A 11 -0.51 9.63 -48.85
C ASN A 11 -1.51 8.78 -48.05
N GLN A 12 -1.76 7.54 -48.49
CA GLN A 12 -2.62 6.60 -47.77
C GLN A 12 -2.01 6.17 -46.43
N LYS A 13 -0.70 5.91 -46.37
CA LYS A 13 0.02 5.62 -45.12
C LYS A 13 0.03 6.81 -44.15
N LEU A 14 0.14 8.03 -44.69
CA LEU A 14 0.09 9.26 -43.89
C LEU A 14 -1.29 9.51 -43.28
N PHE A 15 -2.37 9.29 -44.05
CA PHE A 15 -3.74 9.34 -43.54
C PHE A 15 -4.02 8.27 -42.48
N LEU A 16 -3.52 7.05 -42.68
CA LEU A 16 -3.67 5.97 -41.70
C LEU A 16 -2.93 6.29 -40.39
N GLY A 17 -1.73 6.86 -40.48
CA GLY A 17 -0.96 7.32 -39.32
C GLY A 17 -1.65 8.46 -38.56
N ALA A 18 -2.19 9.45 -39.28
CA ALA A 18 -2.95 10.55 -38.68
C ALA A 18 -4.25 10.07 -38.01
N PHE A 19 -4.92 9.09 -38.59
CA PHE A 19 -6.11 8.46 -38.01
C PHE A 19 -5.79 7.64 -36.75
N LEU A 20 -4.66 6.91 -36.75
CA LEU A 20 -4.17 6.23 -35.55
C LEU A 20 -3.79 7.22 -34.44
N LEU A 21 -3.16 8.34 -34.79
CA LEU A 21 -2.81 9.40 -33.83
C LEU A 21 -4.06 10.07 -33.24
N SER A 22 -5.10 10.33 -34.03
CA SER A 22 -6.33 10.94 -33.52
C SER A 22 -7.10 10.02 -32.58
N LEU A 23 -7.06 8.69 -32.80
CA LEU A 23 -7.66 7.71 -31.89
C LEU A 23 -6.94 7.67 -30.52
N ILE A 24 -5.62 7.86 -30.50
CA ILE A 24 -4.82 7.90 -29.27
C ILE A 24 -5.06 9.21 -28.49
N SER A 25 -5.32 10.33 -29.17
CA SER A 25 -5.65 11.60 -28.51
C SER A 25 -6.99 11.56 -27.75
N ILE A 26 -7.95 10.75 -28.20
CA ILE A 26 -9.25 10.58 -27.53
C ILE A 26 -9.09 9.81 -26.21
N THR A 27 -8.18 8.82 -26.15
CA THR A 27 -7.93 8.04 -24.93
C THR A 27 -7.10 8.82 -23.89
N ALA A 28 -6.25 9.75 -24.32
CA ALA A 28 -5.48 10.62 -23.43
C ALA A 28 -6.35 11.64 -22.66
N GLN A 29 -7.51 12.01 -23.19
CA GLN A 29 -8.48 12.89 -22.51
C GLN A 29 -9.36 12.14 -21.49
N ALA A 30 -9.21 10.81 -21.36
CA ALA A 30 -9.99 9.97 -20.45
C ALA A 30 -9.24 9.54 -19.17
N GLN A 31 -7.97 9.94 -19.00
CA GLN A 31 -7.27 9.77 -17.72
C GLN A 31 -7.71 10.88 -16.77
N ASP A 32 -8.89 10.68 -16.18
CA ASP A 32 -9.36 11.51 -15.07
C ASP A 32 -8.36 11.35 -13.90
N GLY A 33 -7.65 12.42 -13.56
CA GLY A 33 -6.71 12.43 -12.45
C GLY A 33 -7.38 12.00 -11.13
N LEU A 34 -8.68 12.27 -10.97
CA LEU A 34 -9.47 11.80 -9.82
C LEU A 34 -9.66 10.28 -9.83
N ALA A 35 -9.83 9.66 -11.00
CA ALA A 35 -9.90 8.20 -11.12
C ALA A 35 -8.55 7.54 -10.77
N GLY A 36 -7.43 8.16 -11.17
CA GLY A 36 -6.09 7.72 -10.75
C GLY A 36 -5.86 7.83 -9.24
N ILE A 37 -6.30 8.92 -8.62
CA ILE A 37 -6.24 9.11 -7.16
C ILE A 37 -7.11 8.09 -6.43
N ALA A 38 -8.32 7.83 -6.92
CA ALA A 38 -9.23 6.85 -6.32
C ALA A 38 -8.65 5.42 -6.38
N GLU A 39 -8.02 5.04 -7.48
CA GLU A 39 -7.38 3.72 -7.59
C GLU A 39 -6.14 3.62 -6.68
N ALA A 40 -5.33 4.68 -6.58
CA ALA A 40 -4.22 4.72 -5.65
C ALA A 40 -4.68 4.60 -4.18
N ASP A 41 -5.74 5.31 -3.78
CA ASP A 41 -6.33 5.21 -2.44
C ASP A 41 -6.81 3.76 -2.16
N ARG A 42 -7.48 3.13 -3.12
CA ARG A 42 -7.93 1.73 -3.01
C ARG A 42 -6.76 0.76 -2.84
N GLN A 43 -5.67 0.96 -3.57
CA GLN A 43 -4.46 0.14 -3.44
C GLN A 43 -3.80 0.34 -2.08
N VAL A 44 -3.61 1.59 -1.62
CA VAL A 44 -3.07 1.87 -0.29
C VAL A 44 -3.94 1.22 0.80
N ARG A 45 -5.27 1.31 0.68
CA ARG A 45 -6.20 0.68 1.62
C ARG A 45 -6.09 -0.84 1.67
N SER A 46 -5.87 -1.47 0.52
CA SER A 46 -5.70 -2.93 0.43
C SER A 46 -4.53 -3.45 1.25
N TYR A 47 -3.47 -2.64 1.43
CA TYR A 47 -2.31 -3.01 2.23
C TYR A 47 -2.55 -2.89 3.74
N PHE A 48 -3.51 -2.09 4.21
CA PHE A 48 -3.73 -1.93 5.65
C PHE A 48 -4.19 -3.21 6.33
N ALA A 49 -5.03 -4.02 5.68
CA ALA A 49 -5.48 -5.29 6.25
C ALA A 49 -4.31 -6.27 6.47
N ALA A 50 -3.47 -6.44 5.45
CA ALA A 50 -2.26 -7.26 5.52
C ALA A 50 -1.24 -6.68 6.53
N GLY A 51 -1.02 -5.36 6.49
CA GLY A 51 -0.13 -4.65 7.41
C GLY A 51 -0.57 -4.73 8.88
N THR A 52 -1.87 -4.70 9.14
CA THR A 52 -2.44 -4.85 10.49
C THR A 52 -2.22 -6.27 11.02
N SER A 53 -2.48 -7.28 10.19
CA SER A 53 -2.19 -8.68 10.53
C SER A 53 -0.71 -8.90 10.86
N LEU A 54 0.18 -8.28 10.07
CA LEU A 54 1.63 -8.31 10.31
C LEU A 54 2.00 -7.62 11.63
N MET A 55 1.38 -6.48 11.95
CA MET A 55 1.61 -5.76 13.21
C MET A 55 1.24 -6.62 14.42
N TYR A 56 0.10 -7.32 14.38
CA TYR A 56 -0.29 -8.24 15.45
C TYR A 56 0.72 -9.39 15.62
N ALA A 57 1.20 -9.96 14.52
CA ALA A 57 2.21 -11.02 14.55
C ALA A 57 3.53 -10.53 15.18
N ILE A 58 4.01 -9.35 14.79
CA ILE A 58 5.22 -8.73 15.36
C ILE A 58 5.01 -8.41 16.84
N GLY A 59 3.85 -7.82 17.19
CA GLY A 59 3.49 -7.49 18.57
C GLY A 59 3.48 -8.73 19.48
N ALA A 60 2.96 -9.86 18.98
CA ALA A 60 2.98 -11.13 19.72
C ALA A 60 4.42 -11.62 19.97
N ILE A 61 5.29 -11.58 18.95
CA ILE A 61 6.68 -12.02 19.07
C ILE A 61 7.45 -11.14 20.05
N LEU A 62 7.36 -9.81 19.91
CA LEU A 62 8.02 -8.87 20.81
C LEU A 62 7.47 -8.96 22.24
N GLY A 63 6.17 -9.24 22.39
CA GLY A 63 5.53 -9.53 23.66
C GLY A 63 6.19 -10.71 24.38
N LEU A 64 6.34 -11.84 23.69
CA LEU A 64 7.01 -13.02 24.24
C LEU A 64 8.48 -12.74 24.61
N ILE A 65 9.23 -12.07 23.73
CA ILE A 65 10.64 -11.74 24.00
C ILE A 65 10.78 -10.85 25.24
N GLY A 66 9.93 -9.84 25.37
CA GLY A 66 9.94 -8.96 26.53
C GLY A 66 9.54 -9.66 27.83
N ALA A 67 8.58 -10.58 27.78
CA ALA A 67 8.20 -11.41 28.93
C ALA A 67 9.38 -12.25 29.43
N VAL A 68 10.15 -12.86 28.52
CA VAL A 68 11.37 -13.62 28.88
C VAL A 68 12.39 -12.72 29.57
N LYS A 69 12.60 -11.48 29.08
CA LYS A 69 13.51 -10.52 29.71
C LYS A 69 13.08 -10.11 31.12
N VAL A 70 11.78 -9.86 31.32
CA VAL A 70 11.22 -9.54 32.63
C VAL A 70 11.41 -10.71 33.59
N TYR A 71 11.12 -11.93 33.13
CA TYR A 71 11.34 -13.15 33.92
C TYR A 71 12.81 -13.34 34.31
N GLN A 72 13.74 -13.11 33.38
CA GLN A 72 15.17 -13.20 33.68
C GLN A 72 15.61 -12.19 34.75
N LYS A 73 15.17 -10.93 34.66
CA LYS A 73 15.45 -9.89 35.67
C LYS A 73 14.83 -10.22 37.03
N TRP A 74 13.61 -10.76 37.03
CA TRP A 74 12.93 -11.20 38.24
C TRP A 74 13.72 -12.28 38.96
N ASN A 75 14.18 -13.31 38.25
CA ASN A 75 15.00 -14.38 38.83
C ASN A 75 16.38 -13.92 39.26
N ALA A 76 16.93 -12.87 38.64
CA ALA A 76 18.20 -12.27 39.04
C ALA A 76 18.08 -11.38 40.29
N GLY A 77 16.88 -11.14 40.82
CA GLY A 77 16.66 -10.25 41.96
C GLY A 77 16.89 -8.77 41.63
N ASP A 78 16.74 -8.38 40.36
CA ASP A 78 16.99 -7.02 39.91
C ASP A 78 15.92 -6.06 40.49
N PRO A 79 16.31 -5.02 41.26
CA PRO A 79 15.37 -4.08 41.88
C PRO A 79 14.55 -3.29 40.86
N ASP A 80 15.01 -3.15 39.61
CA ASP A 80 14.30 -2.45 38.55
C ASP A 80 13.32 -3.35 37.77
N THR A 81 13.13 -4.61 38.17
CA THR A 81 12.25 -5.55 37.47
C THR A 81 10.83 -5.01 37.31
N GLY A 82 10.26 -4.37 38.33
CA GLY A 82 8.92 -3.78 38.26
C GLY A 82 8.81 -2.66 37.22
N LYS A 83 9.83 -1.81 37.11
CA LYS A 83 9.92 -0.76 36.10
C LYS A 83 10.03 -1.34 34.69
N VAL A 84 10.85 -2.37 34.52
CA VAL A 84 11.01 -3.05 33.22
C VAL A 84 9.74 -3.79 32.82
N ALA A 85 9.06 -4.43 33.77
CA ALA A 85 7.79 -5.12 33.56
C ALA A 85 6.69 -4.14 33.13
N ALA A 86 6.56 -3.00 33.83
CA ALA A 86 5.59 -1.97 33.49
C ALA A 86 5.87 -1.35 32.11
N ALA A 87 7.14 -1.06 31.79
CA ALA A 87 7.53 -0.51 30.49
C ALA A 87 7.25 -1.49 29.34
N TRP A 88 7.55 -2.77 29.52
CA TRP A 88 7.25 -3.82 28.55
C TRP A 88 5.74 -3.96 28.35
N PHE A 89 4.96 -4.09 29.43
CA PHE A 89 3.53 -4.27 29.35
C PHE A 89 2.84 -3.09 28.67
N GLY A 90 3.21 -1.85 29.04
CA GLY A 90 2.69 -0.65 28.40
C GLY A 90 3.01 -0.60 26.90
N SER A 91 4.20 -1.04 26.50
CA SER A 91 4.59 -1.13 25.08
C SER A 91 3.76 -2.17 24.32
N CYS A 92 3.45 -3.31 24.94
CA CYS A 92 2.61 -4.35 24.33
C CYS A 92 1.17 -3.87 24.13
N VAL A 93 0.58 -3.23 25.15
CA VAL A 93 -0.76 -2.66 25.05
C VAL A 93 -0.81 -1.58 23.96
N PHE A 94 0.19 -0.71 23.91
CA PHE A 94 0.29 0.32 22.89
C PHE A 94 0.30 -0.25 21.46
N LEU A 95 1.11 -1.28 21.19
CA LEU A 95 1.17 -1.90 19.87
C LEU A 95 -0.17 -2.50 19.42
N VAL A 96 -0.92 -3.12 20.35
CA VAL A 96 -2.25 -3.66 20.05
C VAL A 96 -3.26 -2.54 19.76
N VAL A 97 -3.23 -1.46 20.54
CA VAL A 97 -4.12 -0.30 20.34
C VAL A 97 -3.83 0.42 19.02
N VAL A 98 -2.57 0.56 18.63
CA VAL A 98 -2.17 1.18 17.35
C VAL A 98 -2.81 0.46 16.16
N ALA A 99 -2.91 -0.87 16.19
CA ALA A 99 -3.57 -1.63 15.13
C ALA A 99 -5.05 -1.24 14.97
N THR A 100 -5.77 -1.03 16.08
CA THR A 100 -7.16 -0.56 16.08
C THR A 100 -7.29 0.89 15.58
N VAL A 101 -6.34 1.74 15.96
CA VAL A 101 -6.30 3.14 15.53
C VAL A 101 -6.06 3.25 14.02
N ILE A 102 -5.16 2.44 13.46
CA ILE A 102 -4.92 2.38 12.01
C ILE A 102 -6.20 1.95 11.29
N GLN A 103 -6.88 0.89 11.75
CA GLN A 103 -8.17 0.48 11.17
C GLN A 103 -9.21 1.60 11.21
N SER A 104 -9.30 2.30 12.35
CA SER A 104 -10.24 3.40 12.56
C SER A 104 -10.00 4.61 11.63
N PHE A 105 -8.75 4.94 11.33
CA PHE A 105 -8.43 6.04 10.40
C PHE A 105 -8.76 5.72 8.95
N PHE A 106 -8.70 4.45 8.55
CA PHE A 106 -8.93 4.03 7.16
C PHE A 106 -10.30 3.40 6.93
N GLY A 107 -11.17 3.38 7.94
CA GLY A 107 -12.56 2.89 7.81
C GLY A 107 -12.65 1.42 7.40
N VAL A 108 -11.68 0.61 7.80
CA VAL A 108 -11.61 -0.85 7.58
C VAL A 108 -11.90 -1.62 8.86
#